data_AF-A0A945NBJ7-F1
#
_entry.id   AF-A0A945NBJ7-F1
#
_cell.length_a   1.000
_cell.length_b   1.000
_cell.length_c   1.000
_cell.angle_alpha   90.00
_cell.angle_beta   90.00
_cell.angle_gamma   90.00
#
_symmetry.space_group_name_H-M   'P 1'
#
loop_
_entity.id
_entity.type
_entity.pdbx_description
1 polymer ?
#
loop_
_entity_poly.entity_id
_entity_poly.type
_entity_poly.pdbx_seq_one_letter_code
_entity_poly.pdbx_strand_id
1 'polypeptide(L)'
;MPITDSKPTSDNPQTQAPQNVQYAAPYPQQFEDDTIDLYELWITLWNKKWLVIAVTVIAALVSVVYALLAPQIYKAEALLLPPLATDVKSVNLQGAQGAQGAQGMTSNIAFAAFKNNLSSRSLQKKFIDEYGLMNILAPNRTPETRDIEILE
;
A
#
# COMPACT_ATOMS: atom_id res chain seq x y z
N MET A 1 -88.77 -18.14 54.63
CA MET A 1 -89.28 -18.53 53.29
C MET A 1 -89.16 -17.31 52.36
N PRO A 2 -88.82 -17.48 51.07
CA PRO A 2 -87.57 -16.93 50.49
C PRO A 2 -87.74 -15.84 49.41
N ILE A 3 -86.62 -15.25 48.96
CA ILE A 3 -86.49 -14.20 47.92
C ILE A 3 -85.22 -14.37 47.04
N THR A 4 -85.35 -13.94 45.77
CA THR A 4 -84.40 -13.57 44.65
C THR A 4 -83.52 -14.68 43.99
N ASP A 5 -83.06 -14.68 42.72
CA ASP A 5 -82.79 -13.68 41.64
C ASP A 5 -82.61 -14.32 40.20
N SER A 6 -82.67 -13.49 39.13
CA SER A 6 -81.95 -13.50 37.80
C SER A 6 -82.37 -14.30 36.50
N LYS A 7 -82.71 -13.52 35.43
CA LYS A 7 -82.39 -13.50 33.92
C LYS A 7 -82.32 -14.79 33.04
N PRO A 8 -82.22 -14.74 31.66
CA PRO A 8 -82.37 -13.70 30.59
C PRO A 8 -83.37 -14.09 29.44
N THR A 9 -83.66 -13.32 28.37
CA THR A 9 -82.88 -13.04 27.13
C THR A 9 -83.57 -12.01 26.19
N SER A 10 -82.80 -11.41 25.27
CA SER A 10 -83.16 -10.41 24.25
C SER A 10 -82.88 -10.95 22.84
N ASP A 11 -83.65 -10.54 21.82
CA ASP A 11 -83.29 -10.64 20.39
C ASP A 11 -83.88 -9.47 19.59
N ASN A 12 -83.09 -8.88 18.68
CA ASN A 12 -83.43 -7.74 17.84
C ASN A 12 -82.83 -7.96 16.43
N PRO A 13 -83.56 -7.79 15.31
CA PRO A 13 -83.05 -8.09 13.98
C PRO A 13 -82.25 -6.95 13.31
N GLN A 14 -81.27 -7.36 12.49
CA GLN A 14 -80.30 -6.55 11.75
C GLN A 14 -80.88 -5.74 10.58
N THR A 15 -80.32 -4.56 10.33
CA THR A 15 -80.40 -3.83 9.04
C THR A 15 -78.99 -3.34 8.67
N GLN A 16 -78.53 -3.64 7.45
CA GLN A 16 -77.18 -3.35 6.95
C GLN A 16 -77.02 -1.88 6.53
N ALA A 17 -75.86 -1.27 6.83
CA ALA A 17 -75.43 0.03 6.32
C ALA A 17 -74.03 -0.09 5.67
N PRO A 18 -73.71 0.70 4.62
CA PRO A 18 -72.49 0.54 3.84
C PRO A 18 -71.23 0.93 4.61
N GLN A 19 -70.21 0.06 4.58
CA GLN A 19 -68.89 0.26 5.17
C GLN A 19 -68.07 1.21 4.28
N ASN A 20 -67.72 2.39 4.78
CA ASN A 20 -66.82 3.33 4.13
C ASN A 20 -65.37 2.88 4.37
N VAL A 21 -64.68 2.42 3.32
CA VAL A 21 -63.25 2.10 3.37
C VAL A 21 -62.43 3.40 3.30
N GLN A 22 -61.97 3.85 4.46
CA GLN A 22 -61.06 4.99 4.59
C GLN A 22 -59.66 4.58 4.08
N TYR A 23 -59.31 4.95 2.84
CA TYR A 23 -57.93 4.87 2.36
C TYR A 23 -57.09 5.89 3.15
N ALA A 24 -56.16 5.40 3.98
CA ALA A 24 -55.19 6.25 4.66
C ALA A 24 -54.32 6.97 3.61
N ALA A 25 -54.19 8.29 3.73
CA ALA A 25 -53.37 9.10 2.84
C ALA A 25 -51.90 8.63 2.89
N PRO A 26 -51.15 8.66 1.76
CA PRO A 26 -49.73 8.39 1.77
C PRO A 26 -49.03 9.45 2.61
N TYR A 27 -48.23 9.05 3.61
CA TYR A 27 -47.33 9.97 4.29
C TYR A 27 -46.36 10.55 3.25
N PRO A 28 -46.20 11.88 3.16
CA PRO A 28 -45.17 12.44 2.30
C PRO A 28 -43.81 11.97 2.80
N GLN A 29 -43.10 11.14 2.01
CA GLN A 29 -41.69 10.93 2.22
C GLN A 29 -40.99 12.24 1.88
N GLN A 30 -40.44 12.90 2.90
CA GLN A 30 -39.47 13.97 2.68
C GLN A 30 -38.26 13.29 2.06
N PHE A 31 -38.10 13.43 0.75
CA PHE A 31 -36.79 13.29 0.14
C PHE A 31 -35.96 14.43 0.72
N GLU A 32 -35.16 14.13 1.74
CA GLU A 32 -34.04 15.00 2.08
C GLU A 32 -33.23 15.13 0.80
N ASP A 33 -33.05 16.39 0.37
CA ASP A 33 -32.25 16.70 -0.79
C ASP A 33 -30.81 16.32 -0.45
N ASP A 34 -30.44 15.08 -0.77
CA ASP A 34 -29.15 14.44 -0.45
C ASP A 34 -27.98 15.05 -1.29
N THR A 35 -28.21 16.24 -1.85
CA THR A 35 -27.23 16.99 -2.62
C THR A 35 -26.34 17.80 -1.67
N ILE A 36 -25.04 17.49 -1.68
CA ILE A 36 -24.05 18.19 -0.88
C ILE A 36 -23.80 19.59 -1.45
N ASP A 37 -24.11 20.64 -0.68
CA ASP A 37 -23.74 22.02 -1.02
C ASP A 37 -22.29 22.34 -0.62
N LEU A 38 -21.45 22.65 -1.62
CA LEU A 38 -20.05 22.99 -1.43
C LEU A 38 -19.85 24.38 -0.79
N TYR A 39 -20.78 25.31 -0.99
CA TYR A 39 -20.69 26.65 -0.44
C TYR A 39 -20.92 26.65 1.08
N GLU A 40 -21.88 25.86 1.55
CA GLU A 40 -22.14 25.66 2.98
C GLU A 40 -20.93 25.02 3.69
N LEU A 41 -20.31 24.02 3.06
CA LEU A 41 -19.11 23.39 3.59
C LEU A 41 -17.94 24.38 3.71
N TRP A 42 -17.76 25.24 2.71
CA TRP A 42 -16.72 26.27 2.70
C TRP A 42 -16.90 27.28 3.84
N ILE A 43 -18.11 27.79 4.03
CA ILE A 43 -18.41 28.72 5.13
C ILE A 43 -18.19 28.03 6.49
N THR A 44 -18.62 26.79 6.64
CA THR A 44 -18.43 26.01 7.87
C THR A 44 -16.95 25.84 8.20
N LEU A 45 -16.11 25.58 7.20
CA LEU A 45 -14.66 25.50 7.35
C LEU A 45 -14.05 26.87 7.71
N TRP A 46 -14.51 27.94 7.07
CA TRP A 46 -14.05 29.32 7.33
C TRP A 46 -14.40 29.80 8.74
N ASN A 47 -15.57 29.41 9.25
CA ASN A 47 -15.98 29.67 10.63
C ASN A 47 -15.08 28.94 11.64
N LYS A 48 -14.54 27.78 11.27
CA LYS A 48 -13.60 26.98 12.09
C LYS A 48 -12.13 27.19 11.72
N LYS A 49 -11.77 28.32 11.08
CA LYS A 49 -10.39 28.61 10.62
C LYS A 49 -9.30 28.37 11.67
N TRP A 50 -9.56 28.69 12.95
CA TRP A 50 -8.59 28.46 14.04
C TRP A 50 -8.34 26.98 14.31
N LEU A 51 -9.37 26.13 14.24
CA LEU A 51 -9.24 24.69 14.36
C LEU A 51 -8.41 24.14 13.19
N VAL A 52 -8.71 24.58 11.97
CA VAL A 52 -7.97 24.19 10.77
C VAL A 52 -6.49 24.57 10.90
N ILE A 53 -6.19 25.81 11.32
CA ILE A 53 -4.82 26.26 11.56
C ILE A 53 -4.14 25.41 12.65
N ALA A 54 -4.81 25.17 13.78
CA ALA A 54 -4.23 24.39 14.88
C ALA A 54 -3.86 22.96 14.45
N VAL A 55 -4.77 22.25 13.78
CA VAL A 55 -4.52 20.89 13.27
C VAL A 55 -3.39 20.89 12.24
N THR A 56 -3.38 21.89 11.34
CA THR A 56 -2.33 22.02 10.32
C THR A 56 -0.96 22.25 10.96
N VAL A 57 -0.88 23.11 11.98
CA VAL A 57 0.37 23.38 12.71
C VAL A 57 0.85 22.14 13.45
N ILE A 58 -0.04 21.40 14.11
CA ILE A 58 0.32 20.15 14.80
C ILE A 58 0.86 19.13 13.79
N ALA A 59 0.16 18.93 12.66
CA ALA A 59 0.61 18.02 11.61
C ALA A 59 1.97 18.44 11.02
N ALA A 60 2.18 19.74 10.80
CA ALA A 60 3.47 20.27 10.32
C ALA A 60 4.59 20.02 11.33
N LEU A 61 4.35 20.25 12.63
CA LEU A 61 5.33 19.96 13.69
C LEU A 61 5.68 18.48 13.74
N VAL A 62 4.69 17.59 13.70
CA VAL A 62 4.91 16.13 13.67
C VAL A 62 5.73 15.73 12.45
N SER A 63 5.43 16.31 11.27
CA SER A 63 6.18 16.06 10.04
C SER A 63 7.65 16.46 10.16
N VAL A 64 7.93 17.66 10.67
CA VAL A 64 9.31 18.15 10.87
C VAL A 64 10.06 17.28 11.87
N VAL A 65 9.43 16.95 13.01
CA VAL A 65 10.03 16.08 14.03
C VAL A 65 10.36 14.70 13.42
N TYR A 66 9.44 14.12 12.66
CA TYR A 66 9.67 12.85 11.98
C TYR A 66 10.81 12.95 10.97
N ALA A 67 10.84 13.98 10.14
CA ALA A 67 11.89 14.17 9.12
C ALA A 67 13.30 14.31 9.73
N LEU A 68 13.42 14.91 10.92
CA LEU A 68 14.69 15.03 11.63
C LEU A 68 15.12 13.73 12.32
N LEU A 69 14.17 12.90 12.74
CA LEU A 69 14.43 11.61 13.39
C LEU A 69 14.65 10.47 12.39
N ALA A 70 14.10 10.60 11.18
CA ALA A 70 14.21 9.58 10.15
C ALA A 70 15.68 9.37 9.75
N PRO A 71 16.17 8.12 9.72
CA PRO A 71 17.55 7.83 9.36
C PRO A 71 17.83 8.17 7.89
N GLN A 72 19.02 8.72 7.62
CA GLN A 72 19.46 9.03 6.26
C GLN A 72 19.84 7.75 5.52
N ILE A 73 19.29 7.54 4.33
CA ILE A 73 19.61 6.40 3.46
C ILE A 73 20.52 6.89 2.33
N TYR A 74 21.73 6.32 2.24
CA TYR A 74 22.70 6.67 1.22
C TYR A 74 22.71 5.66 0.07
N LYS A 75 22.91 6.15 -1.16
CA LYS A 75 23.06 5.34 -2.37
C LYS A 75 24.35 5.69 -3.09
N ALA A 76 25.15 4.68 -3.44
CA ALA A 76 26.33 4.82 -4.28
C ALA A 76 26.02 4.36 -5.71
N GLU A 77 26.45 5.12 -6.71
CA GLU A 77 26.28 4.79 -8.13
C GLU A 77 27.63 4.85 -8.85
N ALA A 78 27.83 3.95 -9.81
CA ALA A 78 29.02 3.90 -10.65
C ALA A 78 28.63 3.68 -12.11
N LEU A 79 29.26 4.42 -13.02
CA LEU A 79 29.11 4.26 -14.46
C LEU A 79 30.29 3.47 -15.01
N LEU A 80 30.00 2.35 -15.67
CA LEU A 80 31.01 1.42 -16.17
C LEU A 80 30.98 1.40 -17.70
N LEU A 81 32.16 1.51 -18.31
CA LEU A 81 32.34 1.41 -19.75
C LEU A 81 32.95 0.03 -20.11
N PRO A 82 32.75 -0.44 -21.35
CA PRO A 82 33.48 -1.61 -21.84
C PRO A 82 35.00 -1.43 -21.71
N PRO A 83 35.75 -2.51 -21.42
CA PRO A 83 37.20 -2.46 -21.34
C PRO A 83 37.81 -2.14 -22.72
N LEU A 84 39.04 -1.61 -22.78
CA LEU A 84 39.66 -1.38 -24.08
C LEU A 84 40.02 -2.72 -24.74
N ALA A 85 40.12 -2.70 -26.07
CA ALA A 85 40.55 -3.88 -26.82
C ALA A 85 41.94 -4.39 -26.39
N THR A 86 42.81 -3.50 -25.89
CA THR A 86 44.12 -3.84 -25.33
C THR A 86 44.02 -4.61 -24.02
N ASP A 87 43.01 -4.34 -23.19
CA ASP A 87 42.87 -4.92 -21.85
C ASP A 87 42.45 -6.39 -21.93
N VAL A 88 41.73 -6.77 -22.99
CA VAL A 88 41.27 -8.15 -23.23
C VAL A 88 42.26 -8.99 -24.05
N LYS A 89 43.34 -8.39 -24.60
CA LYS A 89 44.35 -9.13 -25.39
C LYS A 89 45.06 -10.20 -24.56
N SER A 90 45.38 -9.91 -23.30
CA SER A 90 46.06 -10.86 -22.41
C SER A 90 45.22 -12.11 -22.13
N VAL A 91 43.89 -11.98 -22.08
CA VAL A 91 42.94 -13.10 -21.95
C VAL A 91 42.97 -13.96 -23.22
N ASN A 92 43.05 -13.34 -24.39
CA ASN A 92 43.14 -14.05 -25.67
C ASN A 92 44.47 -14.80 -25.85
N LEU A 93 45.58 -14.25 -25.36
CA LEU A 93 46.88 -14.93 -25.38
C LEU A 93 46.90 -16.19 -24.49
N GLN A 94 46.11 -16.21 -23.41
CA GLN A 94 45.97 -17.38 -22.54
C GLN A 94 45.04 -18.44 -23.17
N GLY A 95 43.95 -18.03 -23.82
CA GLY A 95 43.02 -18.95 -24.51
C GLY A 95 43.56 -19.55 -25.82
N ALA A 96 44.47 -18.84 -26.51
CA ALA A 96 45.05 -19.28 -27.78
C ALA A 96 46.02 -20.48 -27.67
N GLN A 97 46.49 -20.80 -26.46
CA GLN A 97 47.34 -21.97 -26.23
C GLN A 97 46.53 -23.28 -26.07
N GLY A 98 45.20 -23.20 -25.88
CA GLY A 98 44.35 -24.35 -25.59
C GLY A 98 43.30 -24.73 -26.64
N ALA A 99 42.88 -23.82 -27.53
CA ALA A 99 41.83 -24.12 -28.50
C ALA A 99 42.00 -23.36 -29.82
N GLN A 100 42.42 -24.07 -30.86
CA GLN A 100 42.36 -23.61 -32.24
C GLN A 100 40.89 -23.56 -32.68
N GLY A 101 40.31 -22.35 -32.75
CA GLY A 101 38.96 -22.13 -33.31
C GLY A 101 38.03 -21.22 -32.51
N ALA A 102 38.39 -20.82 -31.29
CA ALA A 102 37.59 -19.85 -30.53
C ALA A 102 37.86 -18.42 -31.05
N GLN A 103 36.80 -17.71 -31.47
CA GLN A 103 36.87 -16.27 -31.66
C GLN A 103 37.35 -15.65 -30.34
N GLY A 104 38.47 -14.91 -30.38
CA GLY A 104 39.05 -14.30 -29.18
C GLY A 104 38.02 -13.44 -28.44
N MET A 105 38.13 -13.40 -27.11
CA MET A 105 37.41 -12.49 -26.24
C MET A 105 37.57 -11.05 -26.73
N THR A 106 36.47 -10.48 -27.23
CA THR A 106 36.39 -9.06 -27.57
C THR A 106 35.93 -8.26 -26.36
N SER A 107 36.18 -6.95 -26.37
CA SER A 107 35.71 -6.04 -25.31
C SER A 107 34.19 -6.18 -25.05
N ASN A 108 33.40 -6.30 -26.11
CA ASN A 108 31.94 -6.44 -26.00
C ASN A 108 31.53 -7.75 -25.31
N ILE A 109 32.18 -8.88 -25.65
CA ILE A 109 31.88 -10.18 -25.03
C ILE A 109 32.31 -10.17 -23.57
N ALA A 110 33.50 -9.63 -23.27
CA ALA A 110 33.99 -9.50 -21.89
C ALA A 110 33.07 -8.62 -21.04
N PHE A 111 32.61 -7.48 -21.58
CA PHE A 111 31.71 -6.59 -20.88
C PHE A 111 30.31 -7.20 -20.70
N ALA A 112 29.80 -7.95 -21.68
CA ALA A 112 28.55 -8.67 -21.55
C ALA A 112 28.62 -9.75 -20.45
N ALA A 113 29.70 -10.53 -20.41
CA ALA A 113 29.94 -11.52 -19.36
C ALA A 113 30.08 -10.85 -17.98
N PHE A 114 30.81 -9.74 -17.90
CA PHE A 114 30.91 -8.93 -16.68
C PHE A 114 29.53 -8.47 -16.19
N LYS A 115 28.68 -7.91 -17.05
CA LYS A 115 27.32 -7.48 -16.67
C LYS A 115 26.45 -8.63 -16.18
N ASN A 116 26.57 -9.82 -16.79
CA ASN A 116 25.87 -11.02 -16.37
C ASN A 116 26.30 -11.44 -14.96
N ASN A 117 27.61 -11.48 -14.72
CA ASN A 117 28.17 -11.82 -13.41
C ASN A 117 27.85 -10.77 -12.34
N LEU A 118 27.89 -9.48 -12.69
CA LEU A 118 27.57 -8.37 -11.78
C LEU A 118 26.11 -8.42 -11.32
N SER A 119 25.20 -8.80 -12.22
CA SER A 119 23.76 -8.91 -11.93
C SER A 119 23.40 -10.19 -11.17
N SER A 120 24.34 -11.13 -11.02
CA SER A 120 24.08 -12.42 -10.39
C SER A 120 23.86 -12.27 -8.89
N ARG A 121 22.68 -12.70 -8.40
CA ARG A 121 22.34 -12.68 -6.98
C ARG A 121 23.25 -13.58 -6.14
N SER A 122 23.63 -14.75 -6.65
CA SER A 122 24.52 -15.67 -5.93
C SER A 122 25.92 -15.10 -5.75
N LEU A 123 26.41 -14.34 -6.74
CA LEU A 123 27.72 -13.69 -6.68
C LEU A 123 27.70 -12.47 -5.75
N GLN A 124 26.63 -11.67 -5.79
CA GLN A 124 26.40 -10.57 -4.85
C GLN A 124 26.33 -11.08 -3.41
N LYS A 125 25.57 -12.16 -3.17
CA LYS A 125 25.48 -12.83 -1.87
C LYS A 125 26.88 -13.26 -1.39
N LYS A 126 27.61 -13.99 -2.23
CA LYS A 126 28.97 -14.45 -1.90
C LYS A 126 29.89 -13.28 -1.52
N PHE A 127 29.84 -12.18 -2.27
CA PHE A 127 30.64 -10.99 -1.98
C PHE A 127 30.26 -10.34 -0.64
N ILE A 128 28.95 -10.22 -0.34
CA ILE A 128 28.48 -9.68 0.94
C ILE A 128 28.94 -10.54 2.12
N ASP A 129 28.87 -11.87 1.96
CA ASP A 129 29.27 -12.83 2.99
C ASP A 129 30.79 -12.83 3.21
N GLU A 130 31.57 -12.84 2.12
CA GLU A 130 33.05 -12.89 2.16
C GLU A 130 33.66 -11.66 2.83
N TYR A 131 33.11 -10.47 2.57
CA TYR A 131 33.59 -9.22 3.15
C TYR A 131 32.85 -8.82 4.43
N GLY A 132 31.93 -9.65 4.93
CA GLY A 132 31.16 -9.37 6.15
C GLY A 132 30.33 -8.08 6.07
N LEU A 133 29.97 -7.65 4.85
CA LEU A 133 29.32 -6.37 4.60
C LEU A 133 27.93 -6.29 5.23
N MET A 134 27.32 -7.45 5.46
CA MET A 134 26.03 -7.56 6.13
C MET A 134 26.11 -6.80 7.46
N ASN A 135 27.08 -7.06 8.34
CA ASN A 135 27.13 -6.40 9.65
C ASN A 135 27.31 -4.87 9.59
N ILE A 136 27.85 -4.37 8.48
CA ILE A 136 28.09 -2.93 8.26
C ILE A 136 26.87 -2.25 7.63
N LEU A 137 26.29 -2.84 6.57
CA LEU A 137 25.20 -2.23 5.79
C LEU A 137 23.87 -2.25 6.51
N ALA A 138 23.59 -3.26 7.33
CA ALA A 138 22.39 -3.31 8.14
C ALA A 138 22.71 -3.98 9.49
N PRO A 139 23.19 -3.22 10.48
CA PRO A 139 23.54 -3.76 11.79
C PRO A 139 22.32 -4.25 12.59
N ASN A 140 21.12 -3.72 12.33
CA ASN A 140 19.90 -3.99 13.09
C ASN A 140 18.93 -4.97 12.38
N ARG A 141 19.44 -6.10 11.87
CA ARG A 141 18.58 -7.12 11.21
C ARG A 141 17.88 -8.02 12.20
N THR A 142 16.66 -8.40 11.87
CA THR A 142 15.92 -9.47 12.56
C THR A 142 16.34 -10.83 12.00
N PRO A 143 16.14 -11.95 12.71
CA PRO A 143 16.42 -13.30 12.20
C PRO A 143 15.76 -13.55 10.82
N GLU A 144 14.51 -13.10 10.66
CA GLU A 144 13.74 -13.12 9.40
C GLU A 144 14.34 -12.31 8.24
N THR A 145 15.31 -11.43 8.50
CA THR A 145 16.05 -10.65 7.47
C THR A 145 17.55 -10.96 7.49
N ARG A 146 17.97 -11.85 8.39
CA ARG A 146 19.35 -12.27 8.60
C ARG A 146 19.72 -13.40 7.65
N ASP A 147 18.73 -14.20 7.27
CA ASP A 147 18.92 -15.33 6.37
C ASP A 147 19.00 -14.79 4.95
N ILE A 148 20.22 -14.80 4.42
CA ILE A 148 20.56 -14.33 3.08
C ILE A 148 19.95 -15.27 2.00
N GLU A 149 19.24 -16.31 2.43
CA GLU A 149 18.47 -17.28 1.62
C GLU A 149 17.15 -16.71 1.09
N ILE A 150 16.69 -15.55 1.56
CA ILE A 150 15.47 -14.87 1.08
C ILE A 150 15.66 -14.26 -0.34
N LEU A 151 16.77 -14.56 -1.01
CA LEU A 151 17.12 -14.07 -2.34
C LEU A 151 17.04 -15.15 -3.44
N GLU A 152 16.48 -16.33 -3.14
CA GLU A 152 16.12 -17.34 -4.17
C GLU A 152 14.95 -16.90 -5.06
#